data_AF-A0A8J4AG37-F1
#
_entry.id   AF-A0A8J4AG37-F1
#
_cell.length_a   1.000
_cell.length_b   1.000
_cell.length_c   1.000
_cell.angle_alpha   90.00
_cell.angle_beta   90.00
_cell.angle_gamma   90.00
#
_symmetry.space_group_name_H-M   'P 1'
#
loop_
_entity.id
_entity.type
_entity.pdbx_description
1 polymer ?
#
loop_
_entity_poly.entity_id
_entity_poly.type
_entity_poly.pdbx_seq_one_letter_code
_entity_poly.pdbx_strand_id
1 'polypeptide(L)'
;MHTDDRTGPEASASTRSGKRGSGQRPARDSSFRASRSTIHGPVVTGDNNKVIIKTIKRHKAAFTVAMILAVAGVGTGGWKLYDAVTGPAGYSLVGTWSASDGSGTKVMDANGRCTGFYYNNGAPLDIGGPMYCSVSGHGDSYLLTVTQQPNESSYRVEFTSADHAVVSGSGGQRLYELDRAS
;
A
#
# COMPACT_ATOMS: atom_id res chain seq x y z
N MET A 1 8.93 17.52 -61.27
CA MET A 1 9.95 18.48 -61.73
C MET A 1 9.80 19.77 -60.93
N HIS A 2 10.28 19.79 -59.68
CA HIS A 2 10.84 20.95 -59.00
C HIS A 2 11.44 20.48 -57.67
N THR A 3 12.66 20.93 -57.43
CA THR A 3 13.56 20.62 -56.31
C THR A 3 13.35 21.55 -55.13
N ASP A 4 14.13 21.30 -54.07
CA ASP A 4 14.61 22.20 -53.00
C ASP A 4 14.23 21.62 -51.63
N ASP A 5 15.09 20.87 -50.93
CA ASP A 5 16.42 21.20 -50.38
C ASP A 5 16.40 22.41 -49.42
N ARG A 6 16.42 22.11 -48.12
CA ARG A 6 17.07 22.97 -47.13
C ARG A 6 17.52 22.17 -45.92
N THR A 7 18.75 21.69 -46.06
CA THR A 7 19.70 21.37 -45.00
C THR A 7 19.90 22.59 -44.08
N GLY A 8 19.92 22.38 -42.77
CA GLY A 8 20.35 23.37 -41.79
C GLY A 8 20.99 22.71 -40.57
N PRO A 9 22.32 22.76 -40.41
CA PRO A 9 22.99 22.43 -39.16
C PRO A 9 23.45 23.72 -38.47
N GLU A 10 23.07 23.93 -37.22
CA GLU A 10 23.79 24.88 -36.34
C GLU A 10 24.04 24.26 -34.97
N ALA A 11 25.34 24.15 -34.70
CA ALA A 11 25.93 23.78 -33.44
C ALA A 11 25.79 24.93 -32.42
N SER A 12 25.79 24.59 -31.14
CA SER A 12 26.50 25.37 -30.13
C SER A 12 26.74 24.57 -28.87
N ALA A 13 28.01 24.24 -28.64
CA ALA A 13 28.54 23.79 -27.37
C ALA A 13 28.49 24.91 -26.33
N SER A 14 28.21 24.59 -25.07
CA SER A 14 28.62 25.45 -23.95
C SER A 14 28.96 24.62 -22.72
N THR A 15 30.27 24.48 -22.54
CA THR A 15 30.95 23.92 -21.39
C THR A 15 30.80 24.86 -20.19
N ARG A 16 30.28 24.37 -19.06
CA ARG A 16 30.56 24.98 -17.74
C ARG A 16 31.12 23.95 -16.77
N SER A 17 32.44 23.90 -16.78
CA SER A 17 33.29 23.40 -15.69
C SER A 17 33.15 24.33 -14.49
N GLY A 18 32.80 23.77 -13.33
CA GLY A 18 32.46 24.53 -12.13
C GLY A 18 33.00 23.89 -10.85
N LYS A 19 34.30 24.09 -10.64
CA LYS A 19 34.93 24.42 -9.35
C LYS A 19 34.95 23.37 -8.22
N ARG A 20 36.17 22.88 -7.98
CA ARG A 20 36.66 22.21 -6.77
C ARG A 20 36.27 22.95 -5.48
N GLY A 21 35.77 22.20 -4.51
CA GLY A 21 35.73 22.57 -3.10
C GLY A 21 36.32 21.43 -2.27
N SER A 22 37.65 21.43 -2.12
CA SER A 22 38.37 20.62 -1.14
C SER A 22 38.22 21.28 0.23
N GLY A 23 37.37 20.70 1.09
CA GLY A 23 37.22 21.05 2.50
C GLY A 23 37.65 19.89 3.38
N GLN A 24 38.75 20.09 4.09
CA GLN A 24 39.43 19.13 4.94
C GLN A 24 38.72 18.97 6.31
N ARG A 25 38.74 17.73 6.81
CA ARG A 25 38.33 17.16 8.12
C ARG A 25 38.48 18.09 9.36
N PRO A 26 37.69 17.85 10.44
CA PRO A 26 38.19 16.96 11.50
C PRO A 26 37.16 15.98 12.08
N ALA A 27 37.71 14.91 12.67
CA ALA A 27 37.02 13.91 13.46
C ALA A 27 36.23 14.50 14.64
N ARG A 28 35.10 13.89 14.97
CA ARG A 28 34.42 14.11 16.26
C ARG A 28 33.76 12.83 16.76
N ASP A 29 34.44 12.25 17.73
CA ASP A 29 33.96 11.57 18.94
C ASP A 29 32.64 10.81 18.86
N SER A 30 32.80 9.49 18.70
CA SER A 30 31.93 8.47 19.27
C SER A 30 31.95 8.56 20.80
N SER A 31 30.97 9.27 21.38
CA SER A 31 30.61 9.09 22.80
C SER A 31 29.27 8.35 22.89
N PHE A 32 29.38 7.03 23.06
CA PHE A 32 28.28 6.20 23.56
C PHE A 32 27.97 6.65 24.99
N ARG A 33 27.00 7.55 25.14
CA ARG A 33 26.40 7.86 26.43
C ARG A 33 25.30 6.83 26.67
N ALA A 34 25.63 5.77 27.40
CA ALA A 34 24.66 4.89 28.01
C ALA A 34 23.81 5.72 28.99
N SER A 35 22.64 6.17 28.53
CA SER A 35 21.61 6.73 29.40
C SER A 35 21.04 5.59 30.24
N ARG A 36 21.61 5.44 31.44
CA ARG A 36 21.03 4.70 32.55
C ARG A 36 19.76 5.45 32.97
N SER A 37 18.64 5.14 32.32
CA SER A 37 17.33 5.59 32.75
C SER A 37 16.97 4.80 34.01
N THR A 38 17.21 5.43 35.15
CA THR A 38 16.61 5.04 36.44
C THR A 38 15.11 5.26 36.30
N ILE A 39 14.38 4.23 35.87
CA ILE A 39 12.92 4.23 35.93
C ILE A 39 12.56 4.05 37.41
N HIS A 40 12.30 5.17 38.07
CA HIS A 40 11.47 5.19 39.26
C HIS A 40 10.08 4.72 38.85
N GLY A 41 9.78 3.46 39.15
CA GLY A 41 8.43 2.93 39.01
C GLY A 41 7.46 3.69 39.93
N PRO A 42 6.25 3.99 39.48
CA PRO A 42 5.17 4.27 40.42
C PRO A 42 4.83 2.98 41.15
N VAL A 43 5.04 2.99 42.47
CA VAL A 43 4.41 2.07 43.40
C VAL A 43 2.91 2.34 43.33
N VAL A 44 2.17 1.48 42.62
CA VAL A 44 0.71 1.46 42.65
C VAL A 44 0.29 0.57 43.81
N THR A 45 0.19 1.18 44.98
CA THR A 45 -0.58 0.66 46.11
C THR A 45 -1.95 1.34 46.06
N GLY A 46 -3.03 0.56 46.13
CA GLY A 46 -4.34 1.10 46.50
C GLY A 46 -5.50 0.77 45.56
N ASP A 47 -6.15 -0.34 45.90
CA ASP A 47 -7.59 -0.43 46.14
C ASP A 47 -8.62 -0.48 45.00
N ASN A 48 -9.40 -1.56 45.09
CA ASN A 48 -10.77 -1.73 44.61
C ASN A 48 -10.99 -1.94 43.11
N ASN A 49 -10.61 -3.13 42.62
CA ASN A 49 -11.44 -3.76 41.60
C ASN A 49 -11.92 -5.13 42.07
N LYS A 50 -13.16 -5.14 42.58
CA LYS A 50 -13.91 -6.32 42.98
C LYS A 50 -14.11 -7.20 41.74
N VAL A 51 -13.23 -8.18 41.56
CA VAL A 51 -13.44 -9.23 40.55
C VAL A 51 -14.59 -10.10 41.04
N ILE A 52 -15.79 -9.83 40.55
CA ILE A 52 -16.95 -10.71 40.71
C ILE A 52 -16.71 -11.89 39.77
N ILE A 53 -16.02 -12.91 40.27
CA ILE A 53 -15.97 -14.23 39.62
C ILE A 53 -17.34 -14.85 39.83
N LYS A 54 -18.22 -14.75 38.82
CA LYS A 54 -19.44 -15.55 38.79
C LYS A 54 -19.05 -17.01 38.57
N THR A 55 -18.95 -17.75 39.67
CA THR A 55 -18.83 -19.21 39.70
C THR A 55 -20.07 -19.81 39.05
N ILE A 56 -19.96 -20.22 37.78
CA ILE A 56 -21.02 -20.96 37.10
C ILE A 56 -21.00 -22.39 37.65
N LYS A 57 -21.98 -22.68 38.53
CA LYS A 57 -22.27 -24.04 39.00
C LYS A 57 -22.53 -24.94 37.80
N ARG A 58 -21.64 -25.92 37.60
CA ARG A 58 -21.85 -27.04 36.67
C ARG A 58 -23.01 -27.88 37.18
N HIS A 59 -24.20 -27.65 36.65
CA HIS A 59 -25.29 -28.61 36.77
C HIS A 59 -25.03 -29.74 35.78
N LYS A 60 -24.65 -30.90 36.33
CA LYS A 60 -24.76 -32.18 35.63
C LYS A 60 -26.25 -32.48 35.49
N ALA A 61 -26.79 -32.42 34.28
CA ALA A 61 -28.07 -33.01 33.96
C ALA A 61 -28.00 -33.60 32.56
N ALA A 62 -28.46 -34.83 32.46
CA ALA A 62 -28.21 -35.78 31.41
C ALA A 62 -28.96 -35.47 30.10
N PHE A 63 -28.39 -36.01 29.04
CA PHE A 63 -28.95 -36.25 27.71
C PHE A 63 -30.48 -36.37 27.65
N THR A 64 -31.09 -35.54 26.80
CA THR A 64 -32.23 -35.94 25.96
C THR A 64 -31.88 -35.63 24.52
N VAL A 65 -31.70 -36.70 23.75
CA VAL A 65 -31.54 -36.71 22.31
C VAL A 65 -32.83 -36.20 21.69
N ALA A 66 -32.79 -35.04 21.03
CA ALA A 66 -33.81 -34.60 20.09
C ALA A 66 -33.10 -34.16 18.82
N MET A 67 -33.12 -35.05 17.84
CA MET A 67 -32.63 -34.85 16.49
C MET A 67 -33.70 -34.04 15.73
N ILE A 68 -33.44 -32.76 15.47
CA ILE A 68 -34.17 -31.98 14.47
C ILE A 68 -33.15 -31.21 13.63
N LEU A 69 -33.10 -31.60 12.36
CA LEU A 69 -32.38 -30.94 11.26
C LEU A 69 -32.76 -29.46 11.18
N ALA A 70 -31.79 -28.58 11.40
CA ALA A 70 -31.83 -27.20 10.95
C ALA A 70 -30.56 -26.90 10.16
N VAL A 71 -30.81 -26.66 8.87
CA VAL A 71 -29.90 -26.40 7.76
C VAL A 71 -29.03 -25.15 8.01
N ALA A 72 -27.77 -25.23 7.54
CA ALA A 72 -26.87 -24.13 7.19
C ALA A 72 -26.52 -23.08 8.27
N GLY A 73 -25.59 -23.43 9.15
CA GLY A 73 -24.80 -22.47 9.93
C GLY A 73 -23.32 -22.54 9.51
N VAL A 74 -23.01 -22.19 8.26
CA VAL A 74 -21.61 -22.03 7.84
C VAL A 74 -21.02 -20.85 8.60
N GLY A 75 -19.97 -21.11 9.38
CA GLY A 75 -19.26 -20.10 10.14
C GLY A 75 -18.79 -18.96 9.23
N THR A 76 -19.36 -17.78 9.43
CA THR A 76 -18.91 -16.52 8.83
C THR A 76 -17.66 -16.04 9.55
N GLY A 77 -16.59 -16.84 9.52
CA GLY A 77 -15.25 -16.26 9.58
C GLY A 77 -15.14 -15.36 8.36
N GLY A 78 -14.99 -14.06 8.57
CA GLY A 78 -15.09 -13.02 7.53
C GLY A 78 -14.01 -13.14 6.47
N TRP A 79 -14.21 -14.04 5.52
CA TRP A 79 -13.61 -13.94 4.20
C TRP A 79 -14.34 -12.79 3.51
N LYS A 80 -13.74 -11.61 3.50
CA LYS A 80 -14.15 -10.59 2.54
C LYS A 80 -13.95 -11.24 1.17
N LEU A 81 -15.06 -11.59 0.51
CA LEU A 81 -15.05 -11.87 -0.91
C LEU A 81 -14.55 -10.58 -1.56
N TYR A 82 -13.31 -10.61 -2.01
CA TYR A 82 -12.76 -9.57 -2.87
C TYR A 82 -13.42 -9.82 -4.22
N ASP A 83 -14.51 -9.11 -4.52
CA ASP A 83 -15.02 -9.06 -5.88
C ASP A 83 -13.86 -8.58 -6.75
N ALA A 84 -13.45 -9.41 -7.72
CA ALA A 84 -12.47 -9.02 -8.71
C ALA A 84 -13.02 -7.77 -9.40
N VAL A 85 -12.42 -6.62 -9.06
CA VAL A 85 -12.99 -5.32 -9.40
C VAL A 85 -12.87 -5.17 -10.91
N THR A 86 -14.00 -5.40 -11.57
CA THR A 86 -14.22 -5.05 -12.95
C THR A 86 -14.92 -3.70 -12.88
N GLY A 87 -14.24 -2.65 -13.32
CA GLY A 87 -14.82 -1.31 -13.38
C GLY A 87 -16.10 -1.29 -14.23
N PRO A 88 -16.97 -0.27 -14.10
CA PRO A 88 -18.16 -0.13 -14.94
C PRO A 88 -17.88 -0.12 -16.46
N ALA A 89 -16.62 0.12 -16.87
CA ALA A 89 -16.17 0.06 -18.25
C ALA A 89 -15.40 -1.23 -18.63
N GLY A 90 -15.36 -2.25 -17.75
CA GLY A 90 -14.59 -3.48 -17.99
C GLY A 90 -13.10 -3.39 -17.62
N TYR A 91 -12.61 -2.22 -17.22
CA TYR A 91 -11.22 -2.02 -16.82
C TYR A 91 -10.90 -2.67 -15.48
N SER A 92 -9.72 -3.27 -15.38
CA SER A 92 -9.26 -3.93 -14.16
C SER A 92 -7.77 -3.74 -13.96
N LEU A 93 -7.36 -3.46 -12.72
CA LEU A 93 -5.95 -3.46 -12.31
C LEU A 93 -5.40 -4.88 -12.07
N VAL A 94 -6.24 -5.92 -12.11
CA VAL A 94 -5.76 -7.30 -11.99
C VAL A 94 -4.80 -7.61 -13.13
N GLY A 95 -3.61 -8.11 -12.78
CA GLY A 95 -2.53 -8.43 -13.70
C GLY A 95 -1.18 -7.89 -13.25
N THR A 96 -0.27 -7.87 -14.21
CA THR A 96 1.11 -7.41 -14.05
C THR A 96 1.29 -6.13 -14.86
N TRP A 97 1.90 -5.12 -14.24
CA TRP A 97 2.05 -3.78 -14.79
C TRP A 97 3.48 -3.28 -14.62
N SER A 98 3.93 -2.46 -15.55
CA SER A 98 5.18 -1.69 -15.45
C SER A 98 4.86 -0.26 -15.05
N ALA A 99 5.57 0.27 -14.05
CA ALA A 99 5.40 1.67 -13.64
C ALA A 99 6.42 2.59 -14.35
N SER A 100 5.94 3.74 -14.84
CA SER A 100 6.77 4.70 -15.58
C SER A 100 7.83 5.43 -14.75
N ASP A 101 7.72 5.37 -13.41
CA ASP A 101 8.69 5.95 -12.47
C ASP A 101 9.93 5.08 -12.23
N GLY A 102 10.01 3.90 -12.89
CA GLY A 102 11.13 2.98 -12.76
C GLY A 102 11.15 2.19 -11.44
N SER A 103 10.09 2.26 -10.64
CA SER A 103 9.95 1.51 -9.38
C SER A 103 9.72 0.01 -9.57
N GLY A 104 9.69 -0.46 -10.82
CA GLY A 104 9.58 -1.86 -11.20
C GLY A 104 8.15 -2.33 -11.43
N THR A 105 7.99 -3.64 -11.37
CA THR A 105 6.73 -4.33 -11.67
C THR A 105 5.73 -4.18 -10.53
N LYS A 106 4.47 -3.90 -10.87
CA LYS A 106 3.33 -3.90 -9.96
C LYS A 106 2.45 -5.10 -10.30
N VAL A 107 2.05 -5.87 -9.30
CA VAL A 107 1.20 -7.04 -9.50
C VAL A 107 -0.03 -6.92 -8.63
N MET A 108 -1.21 -7.16 -9.17
CA MET A 108 -2.45 -7.31 -8.42
C MET A 108 -3.15 -8.59 -8.87
N ASP A 109 -3.47 -9.47 -7.95
CA ASP A 109 -4.23 -10.68 -8.25
C ASP A 109 -5.75 -10.46 -8.10
N ALA A 110 -6.53 -11.43 -8.55
CA ALA A 110 -8.00 -11.37 -8.48
C ALA A 110 -8.55 -11.40 -7.05
N ASN A 111 -7.75 -11.80 -6.06
CA ASN A 111 -8.13 -11.83 -4.65
C ASN A 111 -7.74 -10.53 -3.92
N GLY A 112 -7.29 -9.50 -4.66
CA GLY A 112 -6.87 -8.23 -4.09
C GLY A 112 -5.53 -8.30 -3.35
N ARG A 113 -4.72 -9.35 -3.46
CA ARG A 113 -3.32 -9.27 -3.04
C ARG A 113 -2.54 -8.51 -4.10
N CYS A 114 -1.62 -7.67 -3.67
CA CYS A 114 -0.82 -6.87 -4.59
C CYS A 114 0.60 -6.63 -4.10
N THR A 115 1.47 -6.16 -4.98
CA THR A 115 2.87 -5.84 -4.69
C THR A 115 3.28 -4.53 -5.36
N GLY A 116 4.14 -3.76 -4.68
CA GLY A 116 4.74 -2.53 -5.21
C GLY A 116 3.79 -1.32 -5.31
N PHE A 117 2.51 -1.45 -4.94
CA PHE A 117 1.53 -0.37 -5.08
C PHE A 117 1.55 0.65 -3.93
N TYR A 118 2.21 0.36 -2.81
CA TYR A 118 2.25 1.28 -1.67
C TYR A 118 3.32 2.37 -1.87
N TYR A 119 2.88 3.63 -1.82
CA TYR A 119 3.70 4.83 -1.96
C TYR A 119 3.53 5.73 -0.76
N ASN A 120 4.64 6.26 -0.27
CA ASN A 120 4.67 7.27 0.78
C ASN A 120 5.48 8.47 0.30
N ASN A 121 4.90 9.67 0.40
CA ASN A 121 5.54 10.92 -0.05
C ASN A 121 6.08 10.88 -1.49
N GLY A 122 5.35 10.22 -2.40
CA GLY A 122 5.69 10.14 -3.82
C GLY A 122 6.76 9.11 -4.19
N ALA A 123 7.25 8.32 -3.23
CA ALA A 123 8.18 7.22 -3.48
C ALA A 123 7.55 5.88 -3.11
N PRO A 124 7.89 4.78 -3.82
CA PRO A 124 7.47 3.43 -3.43
C PRO A 124 8.06 3.09 -2.06
N LEU A 125 7.25 2.49 -1.19
CA LEU A 125 7.67 2.03 0.12
C LEU A 125 7.15 0.62 0.34
N ASP A 126 8.06 -0.31 0.64
CA ASP A 126 7.73 -1.66 1.10
C ASP A 126 8.20 -1.81 2.55
N ILE A 127 7.25 -1.89 3.49
CA ILE A 127 7.55 -2.11 4.91
C ILE A 127 7.63 -3.61 5.27
N GLY A 128 7.53 -4.50 4.27
CA GLY A 128 7.42 -5.93 4.45
C GLY A 128 6.02 -6.39 4.84
N GLY A 129 5.82 -7.71 4.83
CA GLY A 129 4.53 -8.32 5.15
C GLY A 129 3.52 -8.30 3.99
N PRO A 130 2.29 -8.79 4.22
CA PRO A 130 1.29 -8.88 3.18
C PRO A 130 0.74 -7.50 2.79
N MET A 131 0.56 -7.29 1.48
CA MET A 131 -0.05 -6.09 0.91
C MET A 131 -1.34 -6.47 0.18
N TYR A 132 -2.38 -5.67 0.41
CA TYR A 132 -3.69 -5.83 -0.19
C TYR A 132 -4.10 -4.56 -0.91
N CYS A 133 -4.75 -4.71 -2.05
CA CYS A 133 -5.31 -3.64 -2.86
C CYS A 133 -6.79 -3.88 -3.06
N SER A 134 -7.57 -2.81 -3.00
CA SER A 134 -8.97 -2.81 -3.43
C SER A 134 -9.20 -1.62 -4.34
N VAL A 135 -9.89 -1.86 -5.45
CA VAL A 135 -10.33 -0.78 -6.34
C VAL A 135 -11.82 -0.58 -6.11
N SER A 136 -12.25 0.67 -6.00
CA SER A 136 -13.66 1.02 -6.06
C SER A 136 -13.85 2.07 -7.14
N GLY A 137 -14.97 2.04 -7.84
CA GLY A 137 -15.23 2.95 -8.94
C GLY A 137 -16.67 3.39 -8.98
N HIS A 138 -16.90 4.63 -9.42
CA HIS A 138 -18.22 5.15 -9.75
C HIS A 138 -18.10 6.04 -10.99
N GLY A 139 -18.63 5.56 -12.13
CA GLY A 139 -18.39 6.18 -13.43
C GLY A 139 -16.92 6.07 -13.85
N ASP A 140 -16.31 7.19 -14.24
CA ASP A 140 -14.92 7.25 -14.74
C ASP A 140 -13.88 7.48 -13.62
N SER A 141 -14.32 7.63 -12.37
CA SER A 141 -13.43 7.85 -11.23
C SER A 141 -13.19 6.56 -10.47
N TYR A 142 -11.93 6.12 -10.40
CA TYR A 142 -11.50 4.96 -9.63
C TYR A 142 -10.64 5.37 -8.43
N LEU A 143 -10.86 4.69 -7.31
CA LEU A 143 -10.11 4.81 -6.08
C LEU A 143 -9.42 3.48 -5.79
N LEU A 144 -8.09 3.46 -5.86
CA LEU A 144 -7.26 2.36 -5.41
C LEU A 144 -6.88 2.59 -3.95
N THR A 145 -7.35 1.74 -3.06
CA THR A 145 -6.89 1.69 -1.67
C THR A 145 -5.87 0.56 -1.53
N VAL A 146 -4.71 0.87 -0.97
CA VAL A 146 -3.61 -0.06 -0.72
C VAL A 146 -3.37 -0.12 0.78
N THR A 147 -3.49 -1.32 1.34
CA THR A 147 -3.28 -1.61 2.75
C THR A 147 -2.05 -2.49 2.91
N GLN A 148 -1.06 -1.99 3.64
CA GLN A 148 0.10 -2.75 4.09
C GLN A 148 0.22 -2.51 5.60
N GLN A 149 -0.35 -3.41 6.41
CA GLN A 149 -0.60 -3.16 7.82
C GLN A 149 0.67 -2.72 8.58
N PRO A 150 0.58 -1.71 9.47
CA PRO A 150 -0.64 -1.00 9.90
C PRO A 150 -1.03 0.18 8.99
N ASN A 151 -0.33 0.38 7.88
CA ASN A 151 -0.49 1.54 7.04
C ASN A 151 -1.52 1.32 5.92
N GLU A 152 -2.13 2.41 5.49
CA GLU A 152 -3.08 2.45 4.40
C GLU A 152 -2.86 3.73 3.57
N SER A 153 -3.11 3.66 2.27
CA SER A 153 -3.07 4.81 1.38
C SER A 153 -4.07 4.64 0.25
N SER A 154 -4.64 5.76 -0.21
CA SER A 154 -5.59 5.78 -1.31
C SER A 154 -5.08 6.65 -2.44
N TYR A 155 -5.23 6.16 -3.66
CA TYR A 155 -4.80 6.78 -4.90
C TYR A 155 -5.99 6.89 -5.86
N ARG A 156 -6.02 7.96 -6.64
CA ARG A 156 -6.93 8.04 -7.78
C ARG A 156 -6.30 7.29 -8.95
N VAL A 157 -7.13 6.54 -9.67
CA VAL A 157 -6.72 5.82 -10.87
C VAL A 157 -7.62 6.28 -12.02
N GLU A 158 -7.00 6.59 -13.14
CA GLU A 158 -7.67 6.95 -14.38
C GLU A 158 -7.20 5.99 -15.47
N PHE A 159 -8.11 5.16 -15.97
CA PHE A 159 -7.81 4.28 -17.11
C PHE A 159 -7.98 5.06 -18.40
N THR A 160 -6.93 5.15 -19.21
CA THR A 160 -7.01 5.73 -20.56
C THR A 160 -7.20 4.63 -21.62
N SER A 161 -6.89 3.38 -21.28
CA SER A 161 -7.20 2.19 -22.06
C SER A 161 -7.27 0.93 -21.15
N ALA A 162 -7.51 -0.25 -21.73
CA ALA A 162 -7.48 -1.51 -20.97
C ALA A 162 -6.08 -1.88 -20.43
N ASP A 163 -5.04 -1.34 -21.06
CA ASP A 163 -3.64 -1.68 -20.82
C ASP A 163 -2.82 -0.46 -20.38
N HIS A 164 -3.47 0.66 -20.08
CA HIS A 164 -2.82 1.87 -19.60
C HIS A 164 -3.67 2.60 -18.54
N ALA A 165 -3.03 3.00 -17.44
CA ALA A 165 -3.67 3.77 -16.38
C ALA A 165 -2.72 4.83 -15.77
N VAL A 166 -3.27 5.94 -15.31
CA VAL A 166 -2.56 6.99 -14.58
C VAL A 166 -2.91 6.90 -13.10
N VAL A 167 -1.91 6.92 -12.22
CA VAL A 167 -2.09 6.89 -10.77
C VAL A 167 -1.69 8.22 -10.16
N SER A 168 -2.60 8.81 -9.39
CA SER A 168 -2.44 10.11 -8.74
C SER A 168 -2.65 10.01 -7.23
N GLY A 169 -1.90 10.80 -6.46
CA GLY A 169 -2.07 10.91 -5.02
C GLY A 169 -3.37 11.63 -4.63
N SER A 170 -3.64 11.70 -3.32
CA SER A 170 -4.85 12.34 -2.78
C SER A 170 -4.97 13.83 -3.13
N GLY A 171 -3.85 14.53 -3.33
CA GLY A 171 -3.80 15.93 -3.77
C GLY A 171 -3.96 16.12 -5.29
N GLY A 172 -4.19 15.04 -6.05
CA GLY A 172 -4.33 15.08 -7.51
C GLY A 172 -3.01 15.13 -8.28
N GLN A 173 -1.87 15.18 -7.59
CA GLN A 173 -0.57 15.08 -8.25
C GLN A 173 -0.39 13.69 -8.87
N ARG A 174 0.01 13.65 -10.15
CA ARG A 174 0.37 12.41 -10.83
C ARG A 174 1.61 11.81 -10.16
N LEU A 175 1.53 10.54 -9.78
CA LEU A 175 2.65 9.79 -9.21
C LEU A 175 3.40 9.04 -10.32
N TYR A 176 2.68 8.21 -11.07
CA TYR A 176 3.23 7.39 -12.15
C TYR A 176 2.12 6.95 -13.10
N GLU A 177 2.53 6.37 -14.22
CA GLU A 177 1.68 5.69 -15.20
C GLU A 177 1.95 4.19 -15.13
N LEU A 178 0.95 3.40 -15.49
CA LEU A 178 0.98 1.95 -15.53
C LEU A 178 0.72 1.50 -16.95
N ASP A 179 1.62 0.67 -17.48
CA ASP A 179 1.43 -0.05 -18.74
C ASP A 179 1.36 -1.55 -18.46
N ARG A 180 0.43 -2.27 -19.09
CA ARG A 180 0.32 -3.72 -18.90
C ARG A 180 1.60 -4.39 -19.39
N ALA A 181 2.18 -5.27 -18.56
CA ALA A 181 3.32 -6.07 -18.97
C ALA A 181 2.85 -7.04 -20.06
N SER A 182 3.56 -7.06 -21.19
CA SER A 182 3.32 -7.99 -22.31
C SER A 182 3.94 -9.37 -22.08
#